data_AF-A0AAQ2EUW5-F1
#
_entry.id   AF-A0AAQ2EUW5-F1
#
_cell.length_a   1.000
_cell.length_b   1.000
_cell.length_c   1.000
_cell.angle_alpha   90.00
_cell.angle_beta   90.00
_cell.angle_gamma   90.00
#
_symmetry.space_group_name_H-M   'P 1'
#
loop_
_entity.id
_entity.type
_entity.pdbx_description
1 polymer ?
#
loop_
_entity_poly.entity_id
_entity_poly.type
_entity_poly.pdbx_seq_one_letter_code
_entity_poly.pdbx_strand_id
1 'polypeptide(L)'
;MSSNQTKQSARNIVIYIESYSRPGEGNKVEYIIDFCCYEDAQAVARLFGQELIPEVARFYRLTTPHMRHSRLAAGSFYSMPYTFFEEFELENEELELEDGEGSAFVAYSLHTRSHFTFSQYLTDTQFISPHTPTLPYIKLEHQWNSLTVVNCGQGNWNEVHSSEYVLVYDFGASQRYSDRQVKELISRRMRAMNGRRYTVIISHWDMDHFQALKFCSPTQLADCDAVFGPDNIPDTLVYRDTIEHLESNNVAIVCLRSTISRKGREITLSSIYSSATIDVYRASAGSSRNQTGIMLAIKGKNKVALLTGDHHYPKILDAVSTSSFSDRGVILVTPHHGGEAGYLSVSRWQTAFPSIECPISVGDNSYGHPQQNISRLQALEGKMPKLTVIANDIEYLL
;
A
#
# COMPACT_ATOMS: atom_id res chain seq x y z
N MET A 1 -40.26 -9.94 16.00
CA MET A 1 -39.01 -10.38 15.33
C MET A 1 -39.14 -10.57 13.81
N SER A 2 -40.34 -10.62 13.19
CA SER A 2 -40.47 -11.03 11.78
C SER A 2 -40.45 -9.91 10.70
N SER A 3 -40.46 -8.61 11.07
CA SER A 3 -40.51 -7.50 10.10
C SER A 3 -39.15 -6.89 9.73
N ASN A 4 -38.10 -7.11 10.55
CA ASN A 4 -36.74 -6.62 10.26
C ASN A 4 -35.95 -7.60 9.40
N GLN A 5 -36.11 -8.92 9.60
CA GLN A 5 -35.45 -9.95 8.77
C GLN A 5 -35.87 -9.89 7.30
N THR A 6 -37.15 -9.64 7.00
CA THR A 6 -37.67 -9.53 5.63
C THR A 6 -37.25 -8.26 4.90
N LYS A 7 -36.90 -7.18 5.61
CA LYS A 7 -36.32 -5.96 5.00
C LYS A 7 -34.82 -6.11 4.75
N GLN A 8 -34.12 -6.87 5.59
CA GLN A 8 -32.68 -7.13 5.43
C GLN A 8 -32.38 -8.04 4.24
N SER A 9 -33.22 -9.05 3.96
CA SER A 9 -33.03 -9.98 2.84
C SER A 9 -33.14 -9.34 1.44
N ALA A 10 -33.67 -8.11 1.32
CA ALA A 10 -33.81 -7.38 0.06
C ALA A 10 -32.77 -6.26 -0.13
N ARG A 11 -31.89 -6.04 0.85
CA ARG A 11 -30.84 -5.00 0.80
C ARG A 11 -29.60 -5.54 0.10
N ASN A 12 -29.03 -4.75 -0.80
CA ASN A 12 -27.68 -5.01 -1.31
C ASN A 12 -26.65 -4.36 -0.37
N ILE A 13 -25.53 -5.05 -0.18
CA ILE A 13 -24.33 -4.58 0.49
C ILE A 13 -23.28 -4.30 -0.57
N VAL A 14 -22.69 -3.11 -0.52
CA VAL A 14 -21.56 -2.77 -1.38
C VAL A 14 -20.26 -3.13 -0.66
N ILE A 15 -19.45 -3.95 -1.32
CA ILE A 15 -18.10 -4.32 -0.88
C ILE A 15 -17.07 -3.84 -1.89
N TYR A 16 -15.88 -3.54 -1.39
CA TYR A 16 -14.68 -3.29 -2.16
C TYR A 16 -13.72 -4.47 -2.06
N ILE A 17 -13.01 -4.76 -3.13
CA ILE A 17 -12.04 -5.85 -3.19
C ILE A 17 -10.66 -5.24 -3.12
N GLU A 18 -10.03 -5.34 -1.96
CA GLU A 18 -8.68 -4.84 -1.71
C GLU A 18 -7.66 -5.62 -2.55
N SER A 19 -7.69 -6.93 -2.40
CA SER A 19 -6.77 -7.84 -3.07
C SER A 19 -7.38 -9.23 -3.17
N TYR A 20 -6.76 -10.08 -3.96
CA TYR A 20 -7.06 -11.51 -3.95
C TYR A 20 -5.79 -12.32 -4.14
N SER A 21 -5.78 -13.53 -3.58
CA SER A 21 -4.66 -14.45 -3.72
C SER A 21 -5.15 -15.88 -3.96
N ARG A 22 -4.25 -16.72 -4.46
CA ARG A 22 -4.47 -18.16 -4.62
C ARG A 22 -3.42 -18.89 -3.80
N PRO A 23 -3.69 -19.18 -2.52
CA PRO A 23 -2.73 -19.89 -1.69
C PRO A 23 -2.53 -21.32 -2.22
N GLY A 24 -1.29 -21.64 -2.65
CA GLY A 24 -0.85 -22.97 -3.08
C GLY A 24 -1.46 -23.49 -4.39
N GLU A 25 -1.35 -24.80 -4.64
CA GLU A 25 -2.02 -25.52 -5.75
C GLU A 25 -3.52 -25.78 -5.50
N GLY A 26 -4.14 -24.99 -4.61
CA GLY A 26 -5.51 -25.22 -4.15
C GLY A 26 -6.60 -24.81 -5.15
N ASN A 27 -7.75 -25.48 -5.05
CA ASN A 27 -9.03 -25.09 -5.65
C ASN A 27 -9.73 -23.98 -4.84
N LYS A 28 -8.99 -23.07 -4.20
CA LYS A 28 -9.52 -21.95 -3.41
C LYS A 28 -8.97 -20.61 -3.88
N VAL A 29 -9.71 -19.55 -3.60
CA VAL A 29 -9.30 -18.15 -3.78
C VAL A 29 -9.64 -17.40 -2.50
N GLU A 30 -8.71 -16.59 -2.04
CA GLU A 30 -8.93 -15.68 -0.92
C GLU A 30 -9.08 -14.26 -1.45
N TYR A 31 -10.08 -13.55 -0.95
CA TYR A 31 -10.31 -12.14 -1.21
C TYR A 31 -10.20 -11.37 0.08
N ILE A 32 -9.51 -10.24 0.04
CA ILE A 32 -9.56 -9.24 1.10
C ILE A 32 -10.60 -8.21 0.69
N ILE A 33 -11.58 -7.97 1.54
CA ILE A 33 -12.69 -7.07 1.26
C ILE A 33 -12.83 -5.99 2.33
N ASP A 34 -13.43 -4.88 1.91
CA ASP A 34 -13.89 -3.82 2.79
C ASP A 34 -15.35 -3.48 2.54
N PHE A 35 -16.01 -2.88 3.53
CA PHE A 35 -17.39 -2.42 3.45
C PHE A 35 -17.46 -0.91 3.27
N CYS A 36 -18.51 -0.41 2.62
CA CYS A 36 -18.71 1.04 2.47
C CYS A 36 -19.27 1.73 3.73
N CYS A 37 -19.85 0.98 4.68
CA CYS A 37 -20.39 1.54 5.91
C CYS A 37 -20.43 0.54 7.07
N TYR A 38 -20.46 1.06 8.30
CA TYR A 38 -20.44 0.26 9.53
C TYR A 38 -21.72 -0.58 9.66
N GLU A 39 -22.85 -0.06 9.20
CA GLU A 39 -24.13 -0.77 9.25
C GLU A 39 -24.09 -2.07 8.43
N ASP A 40 -23.45 -2.05 7.27
CA ASP A 40 -23.32 -3.24 6.41
C ASP A 40 -22.32 -4.24 7.00
N ALA A 41 -21.15 -3.77 7.43
CA ALA A 41 -20.16 -4.62 8.09
C ALA A 41 -20.75 -5.28 9.34
N GLN A 42 -21.51 -4.54 10.14
CA GLN A 42 -22.15 -5.03 11.35
C GLN A 42 -23.29 -6.00 11.03
N ALA A 43 -24.05 -5.76 9.96
CA ALA A 43 -25.11 -6.66 9.52
C ALA A 43 -24.55 -8.01 9.05
N VAL A 44 -23.37 -8.02 8.41
CA VAL A 44 -22.64 -9.25 8.06
C VAL A 44 -22.07 -9.91 9.31
N ALA A 45 -21.40 -9.17 10.20
CA ALA A 45 -20.85 -9.72 11.45
C ALA A 45 -21.93 -10.43 12.30
N ARG A 46 -23.14 -9.86 12.37
CA ARG A 46 -24.28 -10.44 13.11
C ARG A 46 -24.79 -11.76 12.53
N LEU A 47 -24.58 -12.06 11.25
CA LEU A 47 -24.90 -13.39 10.70
C LEU A 47 -24.11 -14.50 11.39
N PHE A 48 -22.95 -14.14 11.94
CA PHE A 48 -22.01 -15.06 12.58
C PHE A 48 -21.94 -14.88 14.10
N GLY A 49 -22.98 -14.26 14.71
CA GLY A 49 -23.06 -14.06 16.16
C GLY A 49 -22.12 -12.99 16.73
N GLN A 50 -21.51 -12.16 15.88
CA GLN A 50 -20.58 -11.11 16.31
C GLN A 50 -21.30 -9.77 16.50
N GLU A 51 -21.11 -9.12 17.65
CA GLU A 51 -21.85 -7.91 18.04
C GLU A 51 -21.09 -6.59 17.88
N LEU A 52 -19.75 -6.62 17.81
CA LEU A 52 -18.92 -5.41 17.76
C LEU A 52 -17.83 -5.55 16.70
N ILE A 53 -17.73 -4.54 15.82
CA ILE A 53 -16.56 -4.35 14.95
C ILE A 53 -15.44 -3.76 15.83
N PRO A 54 -14.17 -4.17 15.62
CA PRO A 54 -13.05 -3.59 16.35
C PRO A 54 -12.98 -2.05 16.25
N GLU A 55 -12.40 -1.42 17.28
CA GLU A 55 -12.27 0.05 17.37
C GLU A 55 -11.55 0.66 16.16
N VAL A 56 -10.48 -0.02 15.69
CA VAL A 56 -9.79 0.31 14.44
C VAL A 56 -10.39 -0.54 13.32
N ALA A 57 -10.84 0.10 12.23
CA ALA A 57 -11.45 -0.59 11.12
C ALA A 57 -10.44 -1.54 10.45
N ARG A 58 -10.89 -2.73 10.05
CA ARG A 58 -10.06 -3.79 9.45
C ARG A 58 -10.80 -4.47 8.31
N PHE A 59 -10.06 -5.14 7.45
CA PHE A 59 -10.65 -5.89 6.34
C PHE A 59 -11.26 -7.21 6.80
N TYR A 60 -12.00 -7.82 5.89
CA TYR A 60 -12.53 -9.17 6.03
C TYR A 60 -11.88 -10.05 4.97
N ARG A 61 -11.56 -11.29 5.33
CA ARG A 61 -11.08 -12.31 4.40
C ARG A 61 -12.25 -13.18 3.97
N LEU A 62 -12.47 -13.32 2.67
CA LEU A 62 -13.42 -14.27 2.09
C LEU A 62 -12.67 -15.38 1.38
N THR A 63 -12.89 -16.63 1.78
CA THR A 63 -12.32 -17.81 1.14
C THR A 63 -13.40 -18.54 0.34
N THR A 64 -13.26 -18.56 -0.98
CA THR A 64 -14.23 -19.23 -1.89
C THR A 64 -13.55 -20.36 -2.67
N PRO A 65 -14.32 -21.29 -3.28
CA PRO A 65 -13.79 -22.18 -4.30
C PRO A 65 -13.22 -21.38 -5.49
N HIS A 66 -12.19 -21.94 -6.13
CA HIS A 66 -11.57 -21.33 -7.30
C HIS A 66 -12.45 -21.52 -8.55
N MET A 67 -12.85 -20.39 -9.13
CA MET A 67 -13.68 -20.35 -10.32
C MET A 67 -12.89 -19.72 -11.47
N ARG A 68 -12.52 -20.53 -12.47
CA ARG A 68 -11.60 -20.12 -13.56
C ARG A 68 -11.99 -18.80 -14.24
N HIS A 69 -13.29 -18.55 -14.40
CA HIS A 69 -13.86 -17.43 -15.17
C HIS A 69 -14.72 -16.45 -14.35
N SER A 70 -14.85 -16.63 -13.03
CA SER A 70 -15.61 -15.72 -12.17
C SER A 70 -14.78 -15.36 -10.95
N ARG A 71 -14.03 -14.27 -11.07
CA ARG A 71 -13.21 -13.72 -9.99
C ARG A 71 -13.61 -12.29 -9.73
N LEU A 72 -13.58 -11.92 -8.45
CA LEU A 72 -13.70 -10.53 -8.04
C LEU A 72 -12.38 -9.82 -8.37
N ALA A 73 -12.45 -8.71 -9.09
CA ALA A 73 -11.26 -7.95 -9.48
C ALA A 73 -10.81 -7.05 -8.34
N ALA A 74 -9.53 -7.09 -7.98
CA ALA A 74 -8.94 -6.15 -7.02
C ALA A 74 -9.12 -4.70 -7.52
N GLY A 75 -9.32 -3.76 -6.59
CA GLY A 75 -9.60 -2.36 -6.92
C GLY A 75 -11.03 -2.09 -7.42
N SER A 76 -11.96 -3.04 -7.29
CA SER A 76 -13.34 -2.93 -7.80
C SER A 76 -14.39 -3.01 -6.69
N PHE A 77 -15.56 -2.44 -6.96
CA PHE A 77 -16.72 -2.48 -6.07
C PHE A 77 -17.78 -3.46 -6.59
N TYR A 78 -18.44 -4.16 -5.66
CA TYR A 78 -19.53 -5.09 -5.97
C TYR A 78 -20.71 -4.87 -5.04
N SER A 79 -21.91 -4.75 -5.62
CA SER A 79 -23.19 -4.65 -4.91
C SER A 79 -23.80 -6.04 -4.77
N MET A 80 -23.48 -6.75 -3.68
CA MET A 80 -23.92 -8.11 -3.41
C MET A 80 -25.26 -8.11 -2.66
N PRO A 81 -26.20 -9.04 -2.95
CA PRO A 81 -27.38 -9.21 -2.11
C PRO A 81 -26.96 -9.66 -0.70
N TYR A 82 -27.67 -9.23 0.35
CA TYR A 82 -27.39 -9.65 1.73
C TYR A 82 -27.27 -11.18 1.88
N THR A 83 -28.13 -11.92 1.18
CA THR A 83 -28.15 -13.40 1.18
C THR A 83 -26.87 -14.03 0.62
N PHE A 84 -26.01 -13.28 -0.08
CA PHE A 84 -24.69 -13.76 -0.48
C PHE A 84 -23.84 -14.16 0.73
N PHE A 85 -23.93 -13.42 1.83
CA PHE A 85 -23.12 -13.66 3.03
C PHE A 85 -23.68 -14.78 3.91
N GLU A 86 -24.95 -15.18 3.73
CA GLU A 86 -25.57 -16.30 4.46
C GLU A 86 -24.95 -17.66 4.09
N GLU A 87 -24.27 -17.73 2.94
CA GLU A 87 -23.59 -18.93 2.44
C GLU A 87 -22.18 -19.13 3.04
N PHE A 88 -21.74 -18.21 3.90
CA PHE A 88 -20.41 -18.25 4.51
C PHE A 88 -20.47 -18.78 5.95
N GLU A 89 -19.33 -19.27 6.42
CA GLU A 89 -19.09 -19.69 7.80
C GLU A 89 -17.84 -19.00 8.33
N LEU A 90 -17.84 -18.64 9.61
CA LEU A 90 -16.68 -18.03 10.28
C LEU A 90 -15.57 -19.07 10.46
N GLU A 91 -14.33 -18.77 10.05
CA GLU A 91 -13.19 -19.70 10.21
C GLU A 91 -12.63 -19.71 11.63
N ASN A 92 -12.61 -18.57 12.33
CA ASN A 92 -12.11 -18.44 13.71
C ASN A 92 -13.14 -17.68 14.57
N GLU A 93 -13.61 -18.31 15.65
CA GLU A 93 -14.62 -17.73 16.56
C GLU A 93 -14.06 -16.64 17.48
N GLU A 94 -12.76 -16.68 17.80
CA GLU A 94 -12.09 -15.73 18.69
C GLU A 94 -11.13 -14.81 17.93
N LEU A 95 -11.35 -13.51 18.08
CA LEU A 95 -10.46 -12.47 17.59
C LEU A 95 -9.30 -12.27 18.58
N GLU A 96 -8.13 -12.87 18.33
CA GLU A 96 -6.90 -12.46 19.03
C GLU A 96 -6.40 -11.11 18.44
N LEU A 97 -7.14 -10.02 18.67
CA LEU A 97 -6.89 -8.73 18.00
C LEU A 97 -5.53 -8.12 18.30
N GLU A 98 -4.94 -8.40 19.47
CA GLU A 98 -3.69 -7.73 19.88
C GLU A 98 -2.43 -8.50 19.48
N ASP A 99 -2.48 -9.83 19.63
CA ASP A 99 -1.34 -10.73 19.44
C ASP A 99 -1.50 -11.71 18.27
N GLY A 100 -2.72 -11.85 17.74
CA GLY A 100 -3.01 -12.76 16.64
C GLY A 100 -2.30 -12.35 15.37
N GLU A 101 -1.78 -13.33 14.65
CA GLU A 101 -1.11 -13.11 13.37
C GLU A 101 -2.06 -12.44 12.36
N GLY A 102 -1.61 -11.34 11.75
CA GLY A 102 -2.41 -10.57 10.79
C GLY A 102 -3.61 -9.83 11.38
N SER A 103 -3.72 -9.77 12.71
CA SER A 103 -4.81 -9.06 13.40
C SER A 103 -4.80 -7.55 13.14
N ALA A 104 -3.67 -6.95 12.79
CA ALA A 104 -3.64 -5.54 12.36
C ALA A 104 -4.31 -5.31 11.00
N PHE A 105 -4.49 -6.38 10.22
CA PHE A 105 -4.93 -6.35 8.84
C PHE A 105 -6.37 -6.84 8.66
N VAL A 106 -6.70 -8.03 9.16
CA VAL A 106 -8.02 -8.67 9.01
C VAL A 106 -8.71 -8.80 10.37
N ALA A 107 -9.98 -8.39 10.43
CA ALA A 107 -10.86 -8.68 11.56
C ALA A 107 -11.38 -10.11 11.46
N TYR A 108 -12.14 -10.43 10.42
CA TYR A 108 -12.82 -11.73 10.31
C TYR A 108 -12.41 -12.49 9.05
N SER A 109 -12.29 -13.82 9.19
CA SER A 109 -12.12 -14.73 8.06
C SER A 109 -13.37 -15.57 7.89
N LEU A 110 -13.96 -15.49 6.70
CA LEU A 110 -15.19 -16.18 6.32
C LEU A 110 -14.87 -17.13 5.17
N HIS A 111 -15.47 -18.31 5.17
CA HIS A 111 -15.27 -19.30 4.12
C HIS A 111 -16.59 -19.89 3.63
N THR A 112 -16.59 -20.36 2.40
CA THR A 112 -17.75 -21.01 1.80
C THR A 112 -17.33 -22.13 0.86
N ARG A 113 -18.24 -23.08 0.65
CA ARG A 113 -18.15 -24.12 -0.40
C ARG A 113 -19.04 -23.82 -1.61
N SER A 114 -19.87 -22.79 -1.50
CA SER A 114 -20.80 -22.37 -2.54
C SER A 114 -20.04 -21.70 -3.70
N HIS A 115 -20.58 -21.85 -4.90
CA HIS A 115 -20.02 -21.30 -6.13
C HIS A 115 -20.88 -20.13 -6.58
N PHE A 116 -20.25 -19.05 -7.03
CA PHE A 116 -20.92 -17.80 -7.35
C PHE A 116 -20.49 -17.27 -8.72
N THR A 117 -21.37 -16.50 -9.36
CA THR A 117 -20.97 -15.63 -10.48
C THR A 117 -20.95 -14.19 -10.01
N PHE A 118 -19.83 -13.50 -10.21
CA PHE A 118 -19.65 -12.16 -9.63
C PHE A 118 -19.91 -11.01 -10.58
N SER A 119 -19.82 -11.26 -11.89
CA SER A 119 -19.85 -10.20 -12.91
C SER A 119 -21.14 -9.39 -12.90
N GLN A 120 -22.27 -9.99 -12.50
CA GLN A 120 -23.55 -9.28 -12.40
C GLN A 120 -23.61 -8.25 -11.27
N TYR A 121 -22.69 -8.33 -10.29
CA TYR A 121 -22.70 -7.47 -9.11
C TYR A 121 -21.70 -6.32 -9.21
N LEU A 122 -20.86 -6.28 -10.26
CA LEU A 122 -19.90 -5.19 -10.46
C LEU A 122 -20.64 -3.86 -10.54
N THR A 123 -20.18 -2.87 -9.77
CA THR A 123 -20.79 -1.54 -9.69
C THR A 123 -19.74 -0.44 -9.88
N ASP A 124 -20.21 0.82 -9.86
CA ASP A 124 -19.37 1.99 -10.10
C ASP A 124 -18.30 2.17 -9.02
N THR A 125 -17.17 2.75 -9.40
CA THR A 125 -16.09 3.08 -8.48
C THR A 125 -16.48 4.22 -7.55
N GLN A 126 -16.21 4.07 -6.26
CA GLN A 126 -16.46 5.10 -5.26
C GLN A 126 -15.13 5.52 -4.65
N PHE A 127 -14.76 6.79 -4.81
CA PHE A 127 -13.52 7.34 -4.26
C PHE A 127 -13.82 8.51 -3.34
N ILE A 128 -13.04 8.60 -2.26
CA ILE A 128 -13.05 9.77 -1.38
C ILE A 128 -12.54 10.96 -2.20
N SER A 129 -13.10 12.15 -1.96
CA SER A 129 -12.65 13.40 -2.57
C SER A 129 -12.00 14.32 -1.54
N PRO A 130 -10.74 14.07 -1.10
CA PRO A 130 -10.06 14.96 -0.16
C PRO A 130 -9.73 16.31 -0.79
N HIS A 131 -9.39 17.27 0.06
CA HIS A 131 -8.87 18.55 -0.38
C HIS A 131 -7.65 18.38 -1.32
N THR A 132 -7.72 18.98 -2.51
CA THR A 132 -6.59 19.06 -3.45
C THR A 132 -5.95 20.45 -3.37
N PRO A 133 -4.87 20.67 -2.60
CA PRO A 133 -4.10 21.91 -2.67
C PRO A 133 -3.22 21.96 -3.93
N THR A 134 -2.69 23.14 -4.22
CA THR A 134 -1.64 23.32 -5.22
C THR A 134 -0.28 22.87 -4.65
N LEU A 135 0.62 22.35 -5.50
CA LEU A 135 1.94 21.84 -5.13
C LEU A 135 2.93 22.81 -4.41
N PRO A 136 2.87 24.15 -4.52
CA PRO A 136 3.88 25.01 -3.88
C PRO A 136 3.80 25.07 -2.34
N TYR A 137 2.90 24.31 -1.71
CA TYR A 137 2.83 24.18 -0.24
C TYR A 137 3.74 23.07 0.33
N ILE A 138 4.38 22.24 -0.49
CA ILE A 138 5.16 21.10 0.02
C ILE A 138 6.62 21.50 0.27
N LYS A 139 7.01 21.62 1.54
CA LYS A 139 8.39 21.86 1.94
C LYS A 139 9.21 20.56 1.90
N LEU A 140 9.44 20.02 0.70
CA LEU A 140 10.26 18.83 0.47
C LEU A 140 11.74 19.14 0.22
N GLU A 141 12.11 20.41 0.17
CA GLU A 141 13.49 20.81 -0.11
C GLU A 141 14.32 20.83 1.17
N HIS A 142 15.07 19.75 1.37
CA HIS A 142 16.07 19.63 2.44
C HIS A 142 17.38 19.11 1.86
N GLN A 143 18.46 19.31 2.60
CA GLN A 143 19.73 18.62 2.35
C GLN A 143 19.60 17.19 2.88
N TRP A 144 19.30 16.25 1.98
CA TRP A 144 19.10 14.85 2.30
C TRP A 144 20.45 14.14 2.48
N ASN A 145 20.64 13.53 3.64
CA ASN A 145 21.91 12.93 4.06
C ASN A 145 21.90 11.41 3.92
N SER A 146 20.77 10.78 4.25
CA SER A 146 20.66 9.32 4.24
C SER A 146 19.27 8.83 3.86
N LEU A 147 19.24 7.59 3.38
CA LEU A 147 18.05 6.78 3.16
C LEU A 147 18.10 5.57 4.09
N THR A 148 16.99 5.27 4.74
CA THR A 148 16.74 4.03 5.48
C THR A 148 15.58 3.28 4.85
N VAL A 149 15.82 2.09 4.35
CA VAL A 149 14.79 1.12 3.96
C VAL A 149 14.44 0.31 5.19
N VAL A 150 13.22 0.50 5.72
CA VAL A 150 12.84 -0.03 7.03
C VAL A 150 12.44 -1.50 6.92
N ASN A 151 12.92 -2.31 7.85
CA ASN A 151 12.39 -3.65 8.05
C ASN A 151 11.00 -3.57 8.69
N CYS A 152 9.99 -3.59 7.83
CA CYS A 152 8.58 -3.59 8.16
C CYS A 152 7.89 -4.91 7.75
N GLY A 153 8.69 -5.95 7.45
CA GLY A 153 8.23 -7.22 6.89
C GLY A 153 7.88 -7.10 5.40
N GLN A 154 6.77 -7.70 4.97
CA GLN A 154 6.25 -7.59 3.61
C GLN A 154 5.37 -6.33 3.47
N GLY A 155 5.98 -5.16 3.65
CA GLY A 155 5.36 -3.87 3.41
C GLY A 155 6.39 -2.86 2.94
N ASN A 156 5.96 -1.62 2.68
CA ASN A 156 6.85 -0.56 2.25
C ASN A 156 6.87 0.60 3.26
N TRP A 157 8.06 0.92 3.76
CA TRP A 157 8.33 2.08 4.60
C TRP A 157 9.78 2.48 4.37
N ASN A 158 9.99 3.69 3.85
CA ASN A 158 11.32 4.23 3.61
C ASN A 158 11.44 5.62 4.23
N GLU A 159 12.58 5.93 4.83
CA GLU A 159 12.83 7.21 5.48
C GLU A 159 14.02 7.90 4.86
N VAL A 160 13.87 9.18 4.56
CA VAL A 160 14.94 10.02 4.03
C VAL A 160 15.21 11.12 5.03
N HIS A 161 16.43 11.14 5.54
CA HIS A 161 16.79 11.99 6.67
C HIS A 161 17.60 13.18 6.22
N SER A 162 17.19 14.35 6.69
CA SER A 162 18.06 15.52 6.84
C SER A 162 18.43 15.69 8.32
N SER A 163 19.15 16.77 8.66
CA SER A 163 19.45 17.09 10.06
C SER A 163 18.19 17.41 10.88
N GLU A 164 17.22 18.10 10.27
CA GLU A 164 16.04 18.64 10.98
C GLU A 164 14.73 17.92 10.64
N TYR A 165 14.72 17.13 9.56
CA TYR A 165 13.49 16.68 8.92
C TYR A 165 13.58 15.25 8.41
N VAL A 166 12.46 14.53 8.43
CA VAL A 166 12.33 13.19 7.85
C VAL A 166 11.22 13.18 6.80
N LEU A 167 11.56 12.77 5.58
CA LEU A 167 10.56 12.42 4.58
C LEU A 167 10.33 10.91 4.64
N VAL A 168 9.10 10.53 4.96
CA VAL A 168 8.69 9.12 4.99
C VAL A 168 7.95 8.81 3.69
N TYR A 169 8.41 7.79 2.97
CA TYR A 169 7.78 7.30 1.75
C TYR A 169 7.15 5.94 2.00
N ASP A 170 5.84 5.90 1.88
CA ASP A 170 4.95 4.91 2.47
C ASP A 170 5.07 4.81 3.99
N PHE A 171 4.09 4.18 4.62
CA PHE A 171 4.01 3.99 6.06
C PHE A 171 3.39 2.61 6.33
N GLY A 172 3.92 1.63 5.62
CA GLY A 172 3.41 0.28 5.52
C GLY A 172 4.01 -0.69 6.52
N ALA A 173 3.39 -1.87 6.62
CA ALA A 173 3.89 -2.99 7.37
C ALA A 173 3.36 -4.30 6.79
N SER A 174 3.90 -5.43 7.25
CA SER A 174 3.44 -6.75 6.85
C SER A 174 1.96 -6.97 7.19
N GLN A 175 1.22 -7.55 6.25
CA GLN A 175 -0.15 -8.03 6.47
C GLN A 175 -0.25 -9.20 7.47
N ARG A 176 0.90 -9.79 7.86
CA ARG A 176 0.99 -10.84 8.89
C ARG A 176 1.21 -10.28 10.29
N TYR A 177 1.44 -8.98 10.44
CA TYR A 177 1.70 -8.41 11.75
C TYR A 177 0.45 -8.32 12.60
N SER A 178 0.62 -8.56 13.90
CA SER A 178 -0.37 -8.23 14.91
C SER A 178 -0.38 -6.73 15.21
N ASP A 179 -1.43 -6.26 15.88
CA ASP A 179 -1.50 -4.88 16.39
C ASP A 179 -0.24 -4.52 17.19
N ARG A 180 0.18 -5.40 18.10
CA ARG A 180 1.38 -5.17 18.92
C ARG A 180 2.63 -5.00 18.06
N GLN A 181 2.82 -5.85 17.05
CA GLN A 181 3.98 -5.77 16.16
C GLN A 181 3.99 -4.47 15.34
N VAL A 182 2.83 -4.00 14.87
CA VAL A 182 2.72 -2.71 14.17
C VAL A 182 3.03 -1.55 15.12
N LYS A 183 2.47 -1.54 16.34
CA LYS A 183 2.74 -0.50 17.36
C LYS A 183 4.21 -0.48 17.79
N GLU A 184 4.85 -1.64 17.92
CA GLU A 184 6.28 -1.77 18.21
C GLU A 184 7.15 -1.22 17.07
N LEU A 185 6.79 -1.53 15.81
CA LEU A 185 7.44 -0.98 14.62
C LEU A 185 7.37 0.55 14.62
N ILE A 186 6.17 1.12 14.80
CA ILE A 186 5.98 2.58 14.84
C ILE A 186 6.82 3.18 15.96
N SER A 187 6.72 2.64 17.18
CA SER A 187 7.47 3.15 18.34
C SER A 187 8.97 3.13 18.11
N ARG A 188 9.49 2.09 17.45
CA ARG A 188 10.90 1.97 17.07
C ARG A 188 11.31 3.06 16.07
N ARG A 189 10.50 3.28 15.03
CA ARG A 189 10.80 4.29 14.00
C ARG A 189 10.66 5.72 14.52
N MET A 190 9.63 6.01 15.32
CA MET A 190 9.45 7.31 15.97
C MET A 190 10.64 7.67 16.87
N ARG A 191 11.18 6.71 17.63
CA ARG A 191 12.43 6.91 18.39
C ARG A 191 13.63 7.20 17.48
N ALA A 192 13.75 6.51 16.35
CA ALA A 192 14.82 6.76 15.38
C ALA A 192 14.70 8.13 14.69
N MET A 193 13.49 8.63 14.49
CA MET A 193 13.23 9.99 14.02
C MET A 193 13.56 11.06 15.07
N ASN A 194 13.63 10.69 16.36
CA ASN A 194 14.15 11.53 17.44
C ASN A 194 13.46 12.91 17.55
N GLY A 195 12.12 12.94 17.44
CA GLY A 195 11.31 14.16 17.55
C GLY A 195 11.47 15.14 16.38
N ARG A 196 12.12 14.73 15.28
CA ARG A 196 12.14 15.52 14.05
C ARG A 196 10.76 15.54 13.42
N ARG A 197 10.38 16.69 12.87
CA ARG A 197 9.17 16.81 12.05
C ARG A 197 9.27 15.92 10.82
N TYR A 198 8.13 15.40 10.40
CA TYR A 198 8.09 14.50 9.26
C TYR A 198 6.88 14.71 8.35
N THR A 199 7.06 14.41 7.07
CA THR A 199 5.98 14.32 6.07
C THR A 199 5.91 12.90 5.56
N VAL A 200 4.70 12.39 5.34
CA VAL A 200 4.48 11.09 4.72
C VAL A 200 4.04 11.29 3.26
N ILE A 201 4.63 10.54 2.33
CA ILE A 201 4.15 10.41 0.95
C ILE A 201 3.80 8.95 0.71
N ILE A 202 2.50 8.66 0.63
CA ILE A 202 1.96 7.37 0.24
C ILE A 202 2.07 7.24 -1.27
N SER A 203 2.78 6.21 -1.73
CA SER A 203 2.94 5.88 -3.14
C SER A 203 1.60 5.48 -3.76
N HIS A 204 0.85 4.63 -3.08
CA HIS A 204 -0.50 4.19 -3.43
C HIS A 204 -1.19 3.56 -2.22
N TRP A 205 -2.50 3.45 -2.30
CA TRP A 205 -3.36 3.08 -1.17
C TRP A 205 -3.54 1.56 -1.04
N ASP A 206 -2.48 0.78 -1.26
CA ASP A 206 -2.44 -0.63 -0.88
C ASP A 206 -2.08 -0.71 0.60
N MET A 207 -2.71 -1.60 1.35
CA MET A 207 -2.63 -1.57 2.82
C MET A 207 -1.20 -1.72 3.34
N ASP A 208 -0.39 -2.57 2.72
CA ASP A 208 1.02 -2.78 3.04
C ASP A 208 1.90 -1.56 2.72
N HIS A 209 1.32 -0.46 2.24
CA HIS A 209 1.95 0.85 2.03
C HIS A 209 1.46 1.96 2.99
N PHE A 210 0.36 1.78 3.73
CA PHE A 210 -0.14 2.85 4.64
C PHE A 210 -0.64 2.38 6.01
N GLN A 211 -0.81 1.07 6.22
CA GLN A 211 -1.57 0.54 7.36
C GLN A 211 -1.09 1.01 8.73
N ALA A 212 0.20 1.27 8.90
CA ALA A 212 0.73 1.62 10.21
C ALA A 212 0.27 3.03 10.65
N LEU A 213 -0.21 3.89 9.74
CA LEU A 213 -0.77 5.21 10.10
C LEU A 213 -1.98 5.08 11.03
N LYS A 214 -2.78 4.03 10.86
CA LYS A 214 -3.99 3.75 11.66
C LYS A 214 -3.68 3.51 13.13
N PHE A 215 -2.44 3.13 13.44
CA PHE A 215 -2.01 2.75 14.79
C PHE A 215 -1.12 3.81 15.45
N CYS A 216 -0.86 4.93 14.78
CA CYS A 216 -0.12 6.03 15.36
C CYS A 216 -0.93 6.69 16.48
N SER A 217 -0.29 6.96 17.63
CA SER A 217 -0.92 7.73 18.70
C SER A 217 -0.95 9.24 18.38
N PRO A 218 -1.78 10.03 19.07
CA PRO A 218 -1.79 11.49 18.92
C PRO A 218 -0.41 12.14 19.09
N THR A 219 0.39 11.64 20.03
CA THR A 219 1.75 12.16 20.27
C THR A 219 2.72 11.83 19.14
N GLN A 220 2.52 10.71 18.44
CA GLN A 220 3.34 10.34 17.28
C GLN A 220 2.96 11.19 16.07
N LEU A 221 1.67 11.47 15.89
CA LEU A 221 1.15 12.32 14.80
C LEU A 221 1.41 13.82 15.01
N ALA A 222 1.69 14.27 16.24
CA ALA A 222 1.93 15.68 16.55
C ALA A 222 3.10 16.31 15.76
N ASP A 223 4.11 15.50 15.41
CA ASP A 223 5.26 15.91 14.60
C ASP A 223 5.07 15.67 13.09
N CYS A 224 3.90 15.15 12.69
CA CYS A 224 3.56 14.92 11.29
C CYS A 224 2.98 16.19 10.66
N ASP A 225 3.65 16.72 9.65
CA ASP A 225 3.22 17.94 8.97
C ASP A 225 2.00 17.69 8.07
N ALA A 226 2.03 16.59 7.32
CA ALA A 226 0.98 16.19 6.40
C ALA A 226 1.24 14.76 5.88
N VAL A 227 0.17 14.15 5.36
CA VAL A 227 0.20 12.93 4.56
C VAL A 227 -0.21 13.26 3.14
N PHE A 228 0.66 12.95 2.17
CA PHE A 228 0.37 13.08 0.75
C PHE A 228 0.06 11.72 0.15
N GLY A 229 -0.83 11.66 -0.83
CA GLY A 229 -1.10 10.42 -1.55
C GLY A 229 -1.81 10.65 -2.88
N PRO A 230 -2.07 9.60 -3.67
CA PRO A 230 -2.90 9.66 -4.85
C PRO A 230 -4.35 10.06 -4.54
N ASP A 231 -5.04 10.58 -5.54
CA ASP A 231 -6.44 11.04 -5.51
C ASP A 231 -7.49 9.94 -5.69
N ASN A 232 -7.09 8.66 -5.69
CA ASN A 232 -7.97 7.51 -5.90
C ASN A 232 -8.10 6.65 -4.63
N ILE A 233 -8.44 7.27 -3.50
CA ILE A 233 -8.67 6.57 -2.23
C ILE A 233 -10.04 5.89 -2.27
N PRO A 234 -10.14 4.55 -2.10
CA PRO A 234 -11.42 3.86 -2.04
C PRO A 234 -12.32 4.40 -0.93
N ASP A 235 -13.61 4.61 -1.23
CA ASP A 235 -14.57 5.13 -0.27
C ASP A 235 -15.17 4.01 0.61
N THR A 236 -14.36 3.47 1.50
CA THR A 236 -14.72 2.35 2.38
C THR A 236 -14.21 2.53 3.80
N LEU A 237 -14.68 1.68 4.73
CA LEU A 237 -14.50 1.85 6.17
C LEU A 237 -13.04 2.01 6.57
N VAL A 238 -12.14 1.13 6.10
CA VAL A 238 -10.75 1.18 6.54
C VAL A 238 -10.05 2.46 6.09
N TYR A 239 -10.36 2.92 4.89
CA TYR A 239 -9.78 4.15 4.35
C TYR A 239 -10.37 5.39 5.01
N ARG A 240 -11.68 5.45 5.24
CA ARG A 240 -12.31 6.54 5.98
C ARG A 240 -11.81 6.62 7.41
N ASP A 241 -11.73 5.49 8.12
CA ASP A 241 -11.17 5.40 9.47
C ASP A 241 -9.74 5.95 9.52
N THR A 242 -8.91 5.60 8.52
CA THR A 242 -7.55 6.15 8.40
C THR A 242 -7.56 7.67 8.21
N ILE A 243 -8.44 8.19 7.37
CA ILE A 243 -8.56 9.63 7.10
C ILE A 243 -9.04 10.37 8.35
N GLU A 244 -10.12 9.91 8.97
CA GLU A 244 -10.69 10.48 10.18
C GLU A 244 -9.69 10.45 11.34
N HIS A 245 -8.90 9.38 11.47
CA HIS A 245 -7.82 9.28 12.45
C HIS A 245 -6.75 10.37 12.24
N LEU A 246 -6.33 10.62 11.01
CA LEU A 246 -5.35 11.67 10.72
C LEU A 246 -5.95 13.06 10.94
N GLU A 247 -7.16 13.32 10.45
CA GLU A 247 -7.83 14.62 10.56
C GLU A 247 -8.16 14.99 12.02
N SER A 248 -8.63 14.02 12.82
CA SER A 248 -8.89 14.22 14.26
C SER A 248 -7.62 14.51 15.06
N ASN A 249 -6.45 14.15 14.53
CA ASN A 249 -5.14 14.46 15.08
C ASN A 249 -4.47 15.68 14.41
N ASN A 250 -5.23 16.49 13.66
CA ASN A 250 -4.76 17.70 12.96
C ASN A 250 -3.69 17.44 11.89
N VAL A 251 -3.63 16.24 11.33
CA VAL A 251 -2.73 15.91 10.21
C VAL A 251 -3.52 16.04 8.91
N ALA A 252 -3.11 16.99 8.07
CA ALA A 252 -3.76 17.21 6.78
C ALA A 252 -3.44 16.07 5.80
N ILE A 253 -4.46 15.65 5.04
CA ILE A 253 -4.30 14.73 3.93
C ILE A 253 -4.40 15.50 2.62
N VAL A 254 -3.38 15.31 1.78
CA VAL A 254 -3.19 16.05 0.54
C VAL A 254 -3.12 15.10 -0.64
N CYS A 255 -4.13 15.15 -1.50
CA CYS A 255 -4.15 14.32 -2.70
C CYS A 255 -3.47 14.98 -3.89
N LEU A 256 -2.53 14.26 -4.51
CA LEU A 256 -1.88 14.64 -5.77
C LEU A 256 -2.65 14.06 -6.94
N ARG A 257 -3.22 14.93 -7.77
CA ARG A 257 -4.01 14.51 -8.92
C ARG A 257 -3.19 13.77 -9.94
N SER A 258 -3.77 12.69 -10.48
CA SER A 258 -3.19 11.97 -11.60
C SER A 258 -2.86 12.90 -12.78
N THR A 259 -1.79 12.58 -13.50
CA THR A 259 -1.40 13.35 -14.68
C THR A 259 -2.28 12.98 -15.89
N ILE A 260 -2.45 13.92 -16.82
CA ILE A 260 -3.22 13.68 -18.06
C ILE A 260 -2.37 13.06 -19.17
N SER A 261 -1.05 13.05 -19.02
CA SER A 261 -0.13 12.51 -20.02
C SER A 261 -0.31 10.99 -20.13
N ARG A 262 -0.55 10.48 -21.35
CA ARG A 262 -0.66 9.05 -21.64
C ARG A 262 -0.08 8.76 -23.01
N LYS A 263 0.54 7.59 -23.16
CA LYS A 263 0.93 7.05 -24.46
C LYS A 263 -0.07 5.97 -24.88
N GLY A 264 -1.14 6.39 -25.56
CA GLY A 264 -2.27 5.50 -25.87
C GLY A 264 -2.97 5.03 -24.59
N ARG A 265 -2.99 3.72 -24.34
CA ARG A 265 -3.58 3.11 -23.12
C ARG A 265 -2.57 2.89 -21.99
N GLU A 266 -1.30 3.24 -22.20
CA GLU A 266 -0.24 3.07 -21.22
C GLU A 266 -0.37 4.08 -20.07
N ILE A 267 -0.29 3.58 -18.83
CA ILE A 267 -0.15 4.40 -17.64
C ILE A 267 1.30 4.87 -17.58
N THR A 268 1.52 6.17 -17.76
CA THR A 268 2.85 6.77 -17.80
C THR A 268 3.14 7.53 -16.51
N LEU A 269 4.41 7.69 -16.19
CA LEU A 269 4.89 8.44 -15.03
C LEU A 269 5.49 9.77 -15.49
N SER A 270 5.09 10.88 -14.87
CA SER A 270 5.56 12.22 -15.25
C SER A 270 5.94 13.05 -14.03
N SER A 271 7.01 13.84 -14.14
CA SER A 271 7.40 14.77 -13.09
C SER A 271 6.34 15.86 -12.95
N ILE A 272 5.85 16.05 -11.72
CA ILE A 272 4.91 17.11 -11.35
C ILE A 272 5.59 18.18 -10.49
N TYR A 273 6.74 17.86 -9.93
CA TYR A 273 7.59 18.77 -9.18
C TYR A 273 9.06 18.39 -9.38
N SER A 274 9.92 19.40 -9.48
CA SER A 274 11.36 19.22 -9.57
C SER A 274 12.07 20.37 -8.87
N SER A 275 13.09 20.04 -8.07
CA SER A 275 13.91 20.99 -7.30
C SER A 275 15.40 20.67 -7.41
N ALA A 276 16.27 21.21 -6.55
CA ALA A 276 17.66 20.77 -6.48
C ALA A 276 17.83 19.40 -5.78
N THR A 277 16.94 19.04 -4.84
CA THR A 277 17.13 17.90 -3.93
C THR A 277 16.07 16.81 -4.06
N ILE A 278 14.97 17.06 -4.79
CA ILE A 278 13.90 16.08 -5.00
C ILE A 278 13.16 16.31 -6.32
N ASP A 279 12.79 15.22 -6.99
CA ASP A 279 11.76 15.19 -8.03
C ASP A 279 10.59 14.33 -7.57
N VAL A 280 9.37 14.82 -7.78
CA VAL A 280 8.12 14.11 -7.50
C VAL A 280 7.47 13.75 -8.82
N TYR A 281 7.16 12.48 -8.98
CA TYR A 281 6.51 11.95 -10.16
C TYR A 281 5.13 11.41 -9.81
N ARG A 282 4.17 11.64 -10.69
CA ARG A 282 2.80 11.16 -10.55
C ARG A 282 2.36 10.46 -11.82
N ALA A 283 1.85 9.25 -11.65
CA ALA A 283 1.32 8.47 -12.76
C ALA A 283 0.03 9.08 -13.32
N SER A 284 -0.26 8.80 -14.59
CA SER A 284 -1.58 9.08 -15.15
C SER A 284 -2.63 8.13 -14.61
N ALA A 285 -3.91 8.51 -14.70
CA ALA A 285 -4.99 7.65 -14.23
C ALA A 285 -5.02 6.32 -14.99
N GLY A 286 -5.58 5.28 -14.37
CA GLY A 286 -5.70 3.95 -14.95
C GLY A 286 -6.38 3.00 -13.97
N SER A 287 -6.61 1.76 -14.40
CA SER A 287 -7.29 0.75 -13.56
C SER A 287 -6.35 0.00 -12.61
N SER A 288 -5.03 0.05 -12.84
CA SER A 288 -4.06 -0.65 -11.99
C SER A 288 -3.54 0.26 -10.88
N ARG A 289 -3.99 0.01 -9.65
CA ARG A 289 -3.63 0.79 -8.45
C ARG A 289 -2.10 0.91 -8.26
N ASN A 290 -1.39 -0.20 -8.35
CA ASN A 290 0.09 -0.29 -8.29
C ASN A 290 0.78 0.58 -9.36
N GLN A 291 0.13 0.81 -10.50
CA GLN A 291 0.68 1.63 -11.58
C GLN A 291 0.24 3.08 -11.56
N THR A 292 -0.78 3.45 -10.78
CA THR A 292 -1.33 4.80 -10.67
C THR A 292 -0.89 5.55 -9.42
N GLY A 293 0.24 5.20 -8.83
CA GLY A 293 0.83 5.86 -7.66
C GLY A 293 1.69 7.11 -7.92
N ILE A 294 2.47 7.45 -6.89
CA ILE A 294 3.51 8.48 -6.82
C ILE A 294 4.88 7.78 -6.76
N MET A 295 5.92 8.40 -7.31
CA MET A 295 7.33 7.99 -7.16
C MET A 295 8.17 9.21 -6.82
N LEU A 296 9.22 9.03 -6.02
CA LEU A 296 10.19 10.07 -5.70
C LEU A 296 11.58 9.74 -6.25
N ALA A 297 12.29 10.76 -6.71
CA ALA A 297 13.74 10.71 -6.89
C ALA A 297 14.38 11.71 -5.92
N ILE A 298 15.10 11.22 -4.92
CA ILE A 298 15.78 12.04 -3.91
C ILE A 298 17.24 12.21 -4.32
N LYS A 299 17.66 13.47 -4.49
CA LYS A 299 18.94 13.84 -5.08
C LYS A 299 19.90 14.21 -3.97
N GLY A 300 20.71 13.23 -3.58
CA GLY A 300 21.84 13.41 -2.69
C GLY A 300 23.06 14.00 -3.38
N LYS A 301 24.17 14.06 -2.65
CA LYS A 301 25.43 14.61 -3.17
C LYS A 301 26.04 13.71 -4.24
N ASN A 302 26.02 12.39 -4.01
CA ASN A 302 26.69 11.42 -4.87
C ASN A 302 25.72 10.41 -5.48
N LYS A 303 24.57 10.20 -4.83
CA LYS A 303 23.58 9.21 -5.23
C LYS A 303 22.20 9.82 -5.39
N VAL A 304 21.37 9.12 -6.16
CA VAL A 304 19.93 9.38 -6.25
C VAL A 304 19.20 8.16 -5.71
N ALA A 305 18.34 8.36 -4.72
CA ALA A 305 17.43 7.32 -4.26
C ALA A 305 16.13 7.39 -5.05
N LEU A 306 15.76 6.28 -5.69
CA LEU A 306 14.46 6.11 -6.35
C LEU A 306 13.54 5.34 -5.42
N LEU A 307 12.51 6.01 -4.92
CA LEU A 307 11.48 5.44 -4.06
C LEU A 307 10.27 5.17 -4.93
N THR A 308 10.04 3.89 -5.26
CA THR A 308 9.30 3.49 -6.47
C THR A 308 7.89 2.99 -6.23
N GLY A 309 7.55 2.63 -4.99
CA GLY A 309 6.30 1.91 -4.69
C GLY A 309 6.23 0.65 -5.54
N ASP A 310 5.07 0.38 -6.15
CA ASP A 310 4.88 -0.82 -6.97
C ASP A 310 4.92 -0.56 -8.48
N HIS A 311 5.53 0.55 -8.88
CA HIS A 311 5.67 0.87 -10.29
C HIS A 311 6.52 -0.14 -11.06
N HIS A 312 6.15 -0.37 -12.32
CA HIS A 312 6.93 -1.28 -13.16
C HIS A 312 8.30 -0.70 -13.55
N TYR A 313 9.31 -1.57 -13.63
CA TYR A 313 10.69 -1.19 -13.96
C TYR A 313 10.83 -0.37 -15.25
N PRO A 314 10.18 -0.71 -16.39
CA PRO A 314 10.30 0.08 -17.61
C PRO A 314 9.75 1.49 -17.43
N LYS A 315 8.62 1.64 -16.72
CA LYS A 315 7.97 2.94 -16.47
C LYS A 315 8.84 3.84 -15.60
N ILE A 316 9.45 3.25 -14.56
CA ILE A 316 10.42 3.96 -13.71
C ILE A 316 11.59 4.44 -14.57
N LEU A 317 12.23 3.53 -15.30
CA LEU A 317 13.40 3.86 -16.12
C LEU A 317 13.08 4.93 -17.16
N ASP A 318 11.95 4.83 -17.86
CA ASP A 318 11.56 5.81 -18.87
C ASP A 318 11.36 7.21 -18.24
N ALA A 319 10.82 7.28 -17.01
CA ALA A 319 10.64 8.55 -16.30
C ALA A 319 11.95 9.20 -15.83
N VAL A 320 12.97 8.41 -15.47
CA VAL A 320 14.24 8.92 -14.95
C VAL A 320 15.37 8.95 -15.99
N SER A 321 15.26 8.23 -17.11
CA SER A 321 16.34 8.13 -18.10
C SER A 321 16.66 9.44 -18.81
N THR A 322 15.74 10.41 -18.78
CA THR A 322 15.93 11.75 -19.35
C THR A 322 16.33 12.80 -18.33
N SER A 323 16.47 12.40 -17.06
CA SER A 323 16.87 13.28 -15.96
C SER A 323 18.39 13.50 -15.93
N SER A 324 18.84 14.50 -15.17
CA SER A 324 20.26 14.82 -14.97
C SER A 324 20.97 13.86 -14.00
N PHE A 325 20.57 12.59 -13.93
CA PHE A 325 21.12 11.60 -12.97
C PHE A 325 22.15 10.66 -13.59
N SER A 326 22.41 10.76 -14.89
CA SER A 326 23.25 9.82 -15.64
C SER A 326 24.69 9.71 -15.14
N ASP A 327 25.16 10.68 -14.35
CA ASP A 327 26.50 10.73 -13.76
C ASP A 327 26.54 10.25 -12.29
N ARG A 328 25.40 9.91 -11.67
CA ARG A 328 25.29 9.54 -10.26
C ARG A 328 24.95 8.07 -10.07
N GLY A 329 25.42 7.51 -8.96
CA GLY A 329 24.96 6.20 -8.53
C GLY A 329 23.48 6.23 -8.14
N VAL A 330 22.76 5.14 -8.35
CA VAL A 330 21.34 5.04 -8.00
C VAL A 330 21.13 4.00 -6.90
N ILE A 331 20.31 4.35 -5.92
CA ILE A 331 19.71 3.39 -4.99
C ILE A 331 18.27 3.19 -5.45
N LEU A 332 18.02 2.07 -6.12
CA LEU A 332 16.70 1.66 -6.57
C LEU A 332 16.04 0.86 -5.45
N VAL A 333 15.24 1.53 -4.60
CA VAL A 333 14.38 0.79 -3.67
C VAL A 333 13.44 -0.04 -4.52
N THR A 334 13.60 -1.37 -4.45
CA THR A 334 13.06 -2.25 -5.48
C THR A 334 11.54 -2.26 -5.43
N PRO A 335 10.86 -2.08 -6.57
CA PRO A 335 9.41 -2.03 -6.58
C PRO A 335 8.81 -3.38 -6.19
N HIS A 336 7.59 -3.35 -5.63
CA HIS A 336 6.77 -4.54 -5.38
C HIS A 336 7.50 -5.63 -4.58
N HIS A 337 8.30 -5.22 -3.58
CA HIS A 337 9.09 -6.10 -2.70
C HIS A 337 10.06 -7.04 -3.45
N GLY A 338 10.53 -6.62 -4.63
CA GLY A 338 11.38 -7.44 -5.50
C GLY A 338 10.62 -8.51 -6.29
N GLY A 339 9.29 -8.46 -6.31
CA GLY A 339 8.44 -9.27 -7.17
C GLY A 339 8.48 -8.86 -8.64
N GLU A 340 7.57 -9.41 -9.44
CA GLU A 340 7.46 -9.08 -10.87
C GLU A 340 6.74 -7.73 -11.09
N ALA A 341 7.49 -6.64 -11.04
CA ALA A 341 7.02 -5.31 -11.43
C ALA A 341 7.29 -5.03 -12.92
N GLY A 342 6.73 -5.86 -13.80
CA GLY A 342 7.07 -5.84 -15.23
C GLY A 342 8.50 -6.29 -15.54
N TYR A 343 8.92 -6.20 -16.81
CA TYR A 343 10.21 -6.72 -17.23
C TYR A 343 11.39 -5.81 -16.82
N LEU A 344 12.30 -6.34 -16.00
CA LEU A 344 13.56 -5.69 -15.64
C LEU A 344 14.63 -5.93 -16.72
N SER A 345 14.89 -4.92 -17.56
CA SER A 345 15.98 -4.96 -18.54
C SER A 345 17.31 -4.51 -17.93
N VAL A 346 18.11 -5.47 -17.45
CA VAL A 346 19.41 -5.22 -16.80
C VAL A 346 20.31 -4.30 -17.63
N SER A 347 20.44 -4.57 -18.93
CA SER A 347 21.29 -3.78 -19.83
C SER A 347 20.82 -2.34 -19.99
N ARG A 348 19.51 -2.08 -20.12
CA ARG A 348 18.98 -0.71 -20.22
C ARG A 348 19.28 0.10 -18.96
N TRP A 349 19.14 -0.52 -17.79
CA TRP A 349 19.44 0.13 -16.52
C TRP A 349 20.93 0.39 -16.32
N GLN A 350 21.80 -0.58 -16.62
CA GLN A 350 23.26 -0.41 -16.53
C GLN A 350 23.81 0.59 -17.54
N THR A 351 23.16 0.77 -18.68
CA THR A 351 23.50 1.86 -19.62
C THR A 351 23.07 3.22 -19.10
N ALA A 352 21.95 3.29 -18.37
CA ALA A 352 21.40 4.55 -17.88
C ALA A 352 22.15 5.10 -16.65
N PHE A 353 22.75 4.22 -15.82
CA PHE A 353 23.38 4.61 -14.56
C PHE A 353 24.73 3.93 -14.35
N PRO A 354 25.73 4.66 -13.81
CA PRO A 354 27.08 4.13 -13.58
C PRO A 354 27.15 3.02 -12.51
N SER A 355 26.24 3.04 -11.54
CA SER A 355 26.14 2.01 -10.49
C SER A 355 24.72 1.99 -9.92
N ILE A 356 24.21 0.80 -9.58
CA ILE A 356 22.86 0.63 -9.04
C ILE A 356 22.92 -0.30 -7.82
N GLU A 357 22.32 0.11 -6.72
CA GLU A 357 22.07 -0.71 -5.53
C GLU A 357 20.56 -0.96 -5.40
N CYS A 358 20.16 -2.20 -5.08
CA CYS A 358 18.76 -2.63 -5.15
C CYS A 358 18.23 -3.11 -3.78
N PRO A 359 18.19 -2.28 -2.72
CA PRO A 359 17.64 -2.74 -1.44
C PRO A 359 16.19 -3.18 -1.59
N ILE A 360 15.87 -4.32 -0.96
CA ILE A 360 14.55 -4.95 -1.02
C ILE A 360 13.91 -4.94 0.36
N SER A 361 12.80 -4.19 0.50
CA SER A 361 11.90 -4.31 1.65
C SER A 361 11.08 -5.59 1.48
N VAL A 362 11.44 -6.62 2.24
CA VAL A 362 10.81 -7.94 2.17
C VAL A 362 10.86 -8.63 3.53
N GLY A 363 9.83 -9.41 3.82
CA GLY A 363 9.72 -10.25 5.00
C GLY A 363 9.11 -11.60 4.65
N ASP A 364 8.62 -12.30 5.66
CA ASP A 364 7.84 -13.51 5.42
C ASP A 364 6.56 -13.19 4.64
N ASN A 365 6.31 -13.95 3.57
CA ASN A 365 5.22 -13.71 2.64
C ASN A 365 4.78 -14.98 1.89
N SER A 366 3.51 -15.03 1.49
CA SER A 366 2.94 -16.12 0.70
C SER A 366 3.12 -15.94 -0.81
N TYR A 367 3.62 -14.79 -1.25
CA TYR A 367 3.75 -14.45 -2.68
C TYR A 367 5.02 -15.03 -3.31
N GLY A 368 5.96 -15.53 -2.49
CA GLY A 368 7.26 -16.01 -2.96
C GLY A 368 8.26 -14.91 -3.28
N HIS A 369 7.97 -13.66 -2.89
CA HIS A 369 8.89 -12.54 -3.09
C HIS A 369 10.15 -12.70 -2.20
N PRO A 370 11.34 -12.30 -2.68
CA PRO A 370 11.63 -11.69 -3.98
C PRO A 370 12.07 -12.70 -5.06
N GLN A 371 11.79 -14.00 -4.87
CA GLN A 371 12.48 -15.08 -5.59
C GLN A 371 12.29 -15.01 -7.11
N GLN A 372 11.18 -14.46 -7.60
CA GLN A 372 10.85 -14.36 -9.02
C GLN A 372 11.82 -13.46 -9.80
N ASN A 373 12.35 -12.41 -9.15
CA ASN A 373 13.17 -11.41 -9.84
C ASN A 373 14.59 -11.27 -9.27
N ILE A 374 14.91 -12.03 -8.22
CA ILE A 374 16.17 -11.91 -7.48
C ILE A 374 17.42 -12.08 -8.37
N SER A 375 17.37 -12.97 -9.36
CA SER A 375 18.48 -13.21 -10.29
C SER A 375 18.76 -12.01 -11.20
N ARG A 376 17.71 -11.31 -11.66
CA ARG A 376 17.84 -10.09 -12.47
C ARG A 376 18.34 -8.93 -11.62
N LEU A 377 17.86 -8.81 -10.38
CA LEU A 377 18.32 -7.79 -9.44
C LEU A 377 19.80 -8.00 -9.05
N GLN A 378 20.21 -9.25 -8.84
CA GLN A 378 21.62 -9.60 -8.62
C GLN A 378 22.48 -9.26 -9.84
N ALA A 379 22.01 -9.55 -11.05
CA ALA A 379 22.73 -9.19 -12.28
C ALA A 379 22.81 -7.68 -12.46
N LEU A 380 21.79 -6.93 -12.03
CA LEU A 380 21.75 -5.47 -12.08
C LEU A 380 22.77 -4.84 -11.14
N GLU A 381 22.78 -5.25 -9.87
CA GLU A 381 23.68 -4.73 -8.84
C GLU A 381 25.11 -5.32 -8.90
N GLY A 382 25.28 -6.48 -9.54
CA GLY A 382 26.54 -7.22 -9.62
C GLY A 382 26.87 -8.05 -8.37
N LYS A 383 25.97 -8.07 -7.38
CA LYS A 383 26.04 -8.85 -6.13
C LYS A 383 24.63 -9.11 -5.62
N MET A 384 24.51 -9.97 -4.61
CA MET A 384 23.21 -10.24 -3.98
C MET A 384 22.65 -8.94 -3.37
N PRO A 385 21.41 -8.53 -3.72
CA PRO A 385 20.79 -7.36 -3.12
C PRO A 385 20.58 -7.53 -1.62
N LYS A 386 20.65 -6.43 -0.87
CA LYS A 386 20.35 -6.44 0.56
C LYS A 386 18.85 -6.61 0.78
N LEU A 387 18.48 -7.55 1.66
CA LEU A 387 17.09 -7.84 2.04
C LEU A 387 16.85 -7.41 3.49
N THR A 388 15.76 -6.70 3.77
CA THR A 388 15.47 -6.23 5.14
C THR A 388 15.27 -7.37 6.13
N VAL A 389 14.73 -8.52 5.70
CA VAL A 389 14.61 -9.72 6.56
C VAL A 389 15.95 -10.27 7.05
N ILE A 390 17.05 -10.01 6.32
CA ILE A 390 18.40 -10.48 6.68
C ILE A 390 19.19 -9.36 7.37
N ALA A 391 19.16 -8.16 6.80
CA ALA A 391 19.99 -7.04 7.22
C ALA A 391 19.33 -6.16 8.29
N ASN A 392 18.07 -6.44 8.66
CA ASN A 392 17.19 -5.50 9.36
C ASN A 392 16.98 -4.22 8.53
N ASP A 393 16.93 -3.03 9.14
CA ASP A 393 16.89 -1.79 8.36
C ASP A 393 18.16 -1.64 7.51
N ILE A 394 18.01 -1.18 6.27
CA ILE A 394 19.13 -0.99 5.34
C ILE A 394 19.38 0.51 5.17
N GLU A 395 20.59 0.97 5.48
CA GLU A 395 20.96 2.38 5.41
C GLU A 395 21.93 2.70 4.27
N TYR A 396 21.74 3.87 3.67
CA TYR A 396 22.59 4.43 2.63
C TYR A 396 22.86 5.92 2.87
N LEU A 397 24.07 6.36 2.55
CA LEU A 397 24.38 7.78 2.42
C LEU A 397 24.02 8.27 1.01
N LEU A 398 23.47 9.48 0.91
CA LEU A 398 22.98 10.09 -0.33
C LEU A 398 23.98 11.09 -0.95
#